data_AF-A0A7J4DQP6-F1
#
_entry.id   AF-A0A7J4DQP6-F1
#
_cell.length_a   1.000
_cell.length_b   1.000
_cell.length_c   1.000
_cell.angle_alpha   90.00
_cell.angle_beta   90.00
_cell.angle_gamma   90.00
#
_symmetry.space_group_name_H-M   'P 1'
#
loop_
_entity.id
_entity.type
_entity.pdbx_description
1 polymer ?
#
loop_
_entity_poly.entity_id
_entity_poly.type
_entity_poly.pdbx_seq_one_letter_code
_entity_poly.pdbx_strand_id
1 'polypeptide(L)' 'AELGKIVSKITPELGGMGGGHNKACGARIPDNKLNKFIKLFSAELNK' A
#
# COMPACT_ATOMS: atom_id res chain seq x y z
N ALA A 1 -13.38 3.50 1.13
CA ALA A 1 -11.90 3.55 1.15
C ALA A 1 -11.38 3.76 -0.26
N GLU A 2 -10.46 4.70 -0.47
CA GLU A 2 -9.76 4.87 -1.75
C GLU A 2 -8.48 4.01 -1.74
N LEU A 3 -8.63 2.73 -2.03
CA LEU A 3 -7.54 1.74 -1.93
C LEU A 3 -6.30 2.18 -2.71
N GLY A 4 -6.46 2.67 -3.94
CA GLY A 4 -5.38 3.22 -4.74
C GLY A 4 -4.57 4.32 -4.04
N LYS A 5 -5.23 5.25 -3.35
CA LYS A 5 -4.55 6.35 -2.64
C LYS A 5 -3.74 5.85 -1.46
N ILE A 6 -4.28 4.89 -0.70
CA ILE A 6 -3.56 4.28 0.44
C ILE A 6 -2.27 3.63 -0.06
N VAL A 7 -2.36 2.83 -1.11
CA VAL A 7 -1.21 2.12 -1.67
C VAL A 7 -0.18 3.10 -2.25
N SER A 8 -0.62 4.13 -2.97
CA SER A 8 0.28 5.18 -3.49
C SER A 8 0.99 5.96 -2.39
N LYS A 9 0.36 6.13 -1.23
CA LYS A 9 0.96 6.79 -0.06
C LYS A 9 2.04 5.94 0.61
N ILE A 10 1.79 4.65 0.84
CA ILE A 10 2.68 3.81 1.69
C ILE A 10 3.80 3.11 0.93
N THR A 11 3.64 2.87 -0.38
CA THR A 11 4.64 2.12 -1.18
C THR A 11 5.99 2.83 -1.36
N PRO A 12 6.07 4.18 -1.49
CA PRO A 12 7.36 4.88 -1.56
C PRO A 12 8.21 4.69 -0.31
N GLU A 13 7.61 4.66 0.89
CA GLU A 13 8.31 4.42 2.16
C GLU A 13 8.92 3.02 2.28
N LEU A 14 8.47 2.09 1.43
CA LEU A 14 8.90 0.70 1.39
C LEU A 14 9.90 0.43 0.26
N GLY A 15 10.27 1.45 -0.52
CA GLY A 15 11.11 1.31 -1.70
C GLY A 15 10.37 0.66 -2.88
N GLY A 16 9.06 0.84 -2.93
CA GLY A 16 8.17 0.30 -3.95
C GLY A 16 7.36 1.36 -4.66
N MET A 17 6.45 0.90 -5.52
CA MET A 17 5.45 1.74 -6.19
C MET A 17 4.10 1.05 -6.16
N GLY A 18 3.03 1.82 -6.12
CA GLY A 18 1.69 1.27 -6.20
C GLY A 18 0.62 2.33 -6.38
N GLY A 19 -0.59 1.88 -6.70
CA GLY A 19 -1.71 2.73 -7.03
C GLY A 19 -2.88 1.93 -7.60
N GLY A 20 -3.82 2.64 -8.20
CA GLY A 20 -5.05 2.07 -8.76
C GLY A 20 -6.26 2.91 -8.43
N HIS A 21 -7.44 2.32 -8.59
CA HIS A 21 -8.72 2.97 -8.31
C HIS A 21 -9.18 2.68 -6.88
N ASN A 22 -10.33 3.25 -6.52
CA ASN A 22 -10.98 3.05 -5.23
C ASN A 22 -11.34 1.58 -4.92
N LYS A 23 -11.58 0.74 -5.93
CA LYS A 23 -12.00 -0.67 -5.76
C LYS A 23 -10.97 -1.72 -6.16
N ALA A 24 -9.90 -1.32 -6.86
CA ALA A 24 -8.86 -2.23 -7.31
C ALA A 24 -7.52 -1.48 -7.33
N CYS A 25 -6.53 -2.03 -6.63
CA CYS A 25 -5.20 -1.45 -6.53
C CYS A 25 -4.13 -2.55 -6.54
N GLY A 26 -2.90 -2.15 -6.84
CA GLY A 26 -1.74 -3.02 -6.80
C GLY A 26 -0.48 -2.27 -6.36
N ALA A 27 0.50 -3.04 -5.88
CA ALA A 27 1.80 -2.55 -5.45
C ALA A 27 2.91 -3.50 -5.90
N ARG A 28 4.09 -2.95 -6.15
CA ARG A 28 5.36 -3.66 -6.16
C ARG A 28 6.17 -3.17 -4.99
N ILE A 29 6.62 -4.09 -4.15
CA ILE A 29 7.44 -3.82 -2.97
C ILE A 29 8.54 -4.89 -2.88
N PRO A 30 9.66 -4.63 -2.19
CA PRO A 30 10.64 -5.66 -1.87
C PRO A 30 10.02 -6.78 -1.01
N ASP A 31 10.34 -8.03 -1.31
CA ASP A 31 9.79 -9.21 -0.61
C ASP A 31 9.99 -9.15 0.91
N ASN A 32 11.16 -8.71 1.36
CA ASN A 32 11.49 -8.57 2.78
C ASN A 32 10.67 -7.48 3.51
N LYS A 33 9.84 -6.71 2.80
CA LYS A 33 8.99 -5.65 3.36
C LYS A 33 7.50 -6.03 3.42
N LEU A 34 7.11 -7.23 2.99
CA LEU A 34 5.69 -7.65 2.95
C LEU A 34 4.98 -7.48 4.29
N ASN A 35 5.59 -7.92 5.39
CA ASN A 35 4.99 -7.78 6.73
C ASN A 35 4.83 -6.31 7.16
N LYS A 36 5.77 -5.44 6.76
CA LYS A 36 5.68 -3.99 7.04
C LYS A 36 4.57 -3.36 6.19
N PHE A 37 4.44 -3.77 4.94
CA PHE A 37 3.35 -3.34 4.04
C PHE A 37 1.98 -3.68 4.63
N ILE A 38 1.76 -4.94 5.04
CA ILE A 38 0.47 -5.38 5.60
C ILE A 38 0.09 -4.55 6.82
N LYS A 39 1.03 -4.32 7.76
CA LYS A 39 0.79 -3.49 8.95
C LYS A 39 0.42 -2.05 8.61
N LEU A 40 1.18 -1.40 7.73
CA LEU A 40 0.91 -0.02 7.31
C LEU A 40 -0.41 0.10 6.57
N PHE A 41 -0.66 -0.83 5.64
CA PHE A 41 -1.89 -0.87 4.85
C PHE A 41 -3.12 -1.05 5.73
N SER A 42 -3.11 -2.02 6.66
CA SER A 42 -4.21 -2.23 7.61
C SER A 42 -4.41 -1.03 8.54
N ALA A 43 -3.34 -0.38 8.98
CA ALA A 43 -3.44 0.82 9.81
C ALA A 43 -4.07 2.00 9.05
N GLU A 44 -3.76 2.19 7.76
CA GLU A 44 -4.37 3.25 6.94
C GLU A 44 -5.78 2.89 6.48
N LEU A 45 -6.11 1.62 6.27
CA LEU A 45 -7.44 1.17 5.87
C LEU A 45 -8.49 1.34 6.98
N ASN A 46 -8.07 1.24 8.24
CA ASN A 46 -8.94 1.35 9.42
C ASN A 46 -8.97 2.76 10.04
N LYS A 47 -8.34 3.75 9.40
CA LYS A 47 -8.49 5.18 9.75
C LYS A 47 -9.75 5.75 9.10
#